data_AF-A0A087TWR0-F1
#
_entry.id   AF-A0A087TWR0-F1
#
_cell.length_a   1.000
_cell.length_b   1.000
_cell.length_c   1.000
_cell.angle_alpha   90.00
_cell.angle_beta   90.00
_cell.angle_gamma   90.00
#
_symmetry.space_group_name_H-M   'P 1'
#
loop_
_entity.id
_entity.type
_entity.pdbx_description
1 polymer ?
#
loop_
_entity_poly.entity_id
_entity_poly.type
_entity_poly.pdbx_seq_one_letter_code
_entity_poly.pdbx_strand_id
1 'polypeptide(L)'
;MDVLGKIDRQMSVGDLLGIFNDQGCSDYIVVYMRLITSGYLQKEESFFSSFIEGERTVKEFCHQEVEPMYKESDHIHVIALTLALGVGVRIQYMDRGTGSQVNAHDFPEDKTPRIHLLYRPGHYDILY
;
A
#
# COMPACT_ATOMS: atom_id res chain seq x y z
N MET A 1 9.25 -16.16 8.20
CA MET A 1 10.49 -15.62 7.62
C MET A 1 10.75 -14.28 8.28
N ASP A 2 11.89 -14.08 8.95
CA ASP A 2 12.18 -12.82 9.67
C ASP A 2 12.97 -11.86 8.78
N VAL A 3 12.28 -11.19 7.84
CA VAL A 3 12.90 -10.23 6.92
C VAL A 3 13.42 -9.01 7.68
N LEU A 4 12.68 -8.54 8.69
CA LEU A 4 13.06 -7.39 9.51
C LEU A 4 14.35 -7.67 10.28
N GLY A 5 14.46 -8.82 10.94
CA GLY A 5 15.69 -9.20 11.64
C GLY A 5 16.91 -9.35 10.72
N LYS A 6 16.72 -9.64 9.42
CA LYS A 6 17.81 -9.58 8.43
C LYS A 6 18.19 -8.15 8.07
N ILE A 7 17.21 -7.26 7.91
CA ILE A 7 17.44 -5.83 7.66
C ILE A 7 18.21 -5.21 8.84
N ASP A 8 17.83 -5.51 10.08
CA ASP A 8 18.49 -5.03 11.30
C ASP A 8 19.97 -5.48 11.38
N ARG A 9 20.29 -6.62 10.75
CA ARG A 9 21.66 -7.14 10.61
C ARG A 9 22.40 -6.61 9.39
N GLN A 10 21.92 -5.51 8.80
CA GLN A 10 22.53 -4.83 7.65
C GLN A 10 22.63 -5.70 6.39
N MET A 11 21.58 -6.47 6.10
CA MET A 11 21.44 -7.17 4.82
C MET A 11 21.62 -6.22 3.62
N SER A 12 22.26 -6.70 2.56
CA SER A 12 22.45 -5.92 1.35
C SER A 12 21.14 -5.71 0.59
N VAL A 13 21.07 -4.65 -0.22
CA VAL A 13 19.90 -4.40 -1.11
C VAL A 13 19.73 -5.55 -2.11
N GLY A 14 20.82 -6.16 -2.58
CA GLY A 14 20.76 -7.30 -3.50
C GLY A 14 20.13 -8.54 -2.85
N ASP A 15 20.46 -8.82 -1.60
CA ASP A 15 19.86 -9.93 -0.84
C ASP A 15 18.38 -9.66 -0.54
N LEU A 16 18.04 -8.42 -0.17
CA LEU A 16 16.65 -8.02 0.03
C LEU A 16 15.84 -8.18 -1.26
N LEU A 17 16.40 -7.75 -2.40
CA LEU A 17 15.79 -7.92 -3.71
C LEU A 17 15.62 -9.41 -4.05
N GLY A 18 16.57 -10.27 -3.68
CA GLY A 18 16.46 -11.72 -3.81
C GLY A 18 15.27 -12.28 -3.02
N ILE A 19 15.03 -11.80 -1.80
CA ILE A 19 13.85 -12.17 -0.99
C ILE A 19 12.55 -11.72 -1.66
N PHE A 20 12.49 -10.47 -2.16
CA PHE A 20 11.29 -9.94 -2.82
C PHE A 20 11.00 -10.58 -4.20
N ASN A 21 11.97 -11.27 -4.80
CA ASN A 21 11.81 -12.04 -6.04
C ASN A 21 11.59 -13.54 -5.81
N ASP A 22 11.67 -14.03 -4.57
CA ASP A 22 11.16 -15.36 -4.24
C ASP A 22 9.64 -15.29 -4.10
N GLN A 23 8.91 -15.99 -4.96
CA GLN A 23 7.44 -15.92 -5.04
C GLN A 23 6.78 -16.19 -3.68
N GLY A 24 7.21 -17.25 -2.98
CA GLY A 24 6.62 -17.61 -1.69
C GLY A 24 6.86 -16.53 -0.65
N CYS A 25 8.07 -16.00 -0.56
CA CYS A 25 8.40 -14.97 0.41
C CYS A 25 7.70 -13.64 0.10
N SER A 26 7.69 -13.23 -1.16
CA SER A 26 7.04 -12.00 -1.63
C SER A 26 5.53 -12.05 -1.39
N ASP A 27 4.86 -13.15 -1.76
CA ASP A 27 3.42 -13.33 -1.55
C ASP A 27 3.05 -13.29 -0.07
N TYR A 28 3.85 -13.91 0.80
CA TYR A 28 3.61 -13.86 2.24
C TYR A 28 3.69 -12.44 2.81
N ILE A 29 4.63 -11.63 2.33
CA ILE A 29 4.74 -10.21 2.72
C ILE A 29 3.50 -9.45 2.25
N VAL A 30 3.06 -9.67 1.01
CA VAL A 30 1.86 -9.01 0.47
C VAL A 30 0.60 -9.40 1.25
N VAL A 31 0.41 -10.69 1.56
CA VAL A 31 -0.70 -11.16 2.40
C VAL A 31 -0.68 -10.45 3.75
N TYR A 32 0.47 -10.37 4.40
CA TYR A 32 0.59 -9.72 5.70
C TYR A 32 0.23 -8.22 5.63
N MET A 33 0.70 -7.51 4.59
CA MET A 33 0.33 -6.12 4.36
C MET A 33 -1.18 -5.96 4.12
N ARG A 34 -1.83 -6.85 3.36
CA ARG A 34 -3.29 -6.85 3.16
C ARG A 34 -4.05 -7.04 4.46
N LEU A 35 -3.58 -7.93 5.34
CA LEU A 35 -4.20 -8.16 6.65
C LEU A 35 -4.03 -6.95 7.59
N ILE A 36 -2.89 -6.27 7.55
CA ILE A 36 -2.70 -5.00 8.28
C ILE A 36 -3.70 -3.95 7.78
N THR A 37 -3.81 -3.79 6.46
CA THR A 37 -4.78 -2.88 5.84
C THR A 37 -6.21 -3.20 6.26
N SER A 38 -6.63 -4.47 6.17
CA SER A 38 -7.96 -4.91 6.60
C SER A 38 -8.21 -4.63 8.08
N GLY A 39 -7.23 -4.93 8.94
CA GLY A 39 -7.32 -4.70 10.37
C GLY A 39 -7.46 -3.21 10.72
N TYR A 40 -6.73 -2.34 10.03
CA TYR A 40 -6.81 -0.90 10.26
C TYR A 40 -8.13 -0.31 9.76
N LEU A 41 -8.59 -0.73 8.58
CA LEU A 41 -9.91 -0.33 8.05
C LEU A 41 -11.03 -0.67 9.04
N GLN A 42 -11.05 -1.91 9.54
CA GLN A 42 -12.06 -2.35 10.51
C GLN A 42 -11.92 -1.64 11.87
N LYS A 43 -10.70 -1.35 12.31
CA LYS A 43 -10.46 -0.61 13.56
C LYS A 43 -11.03 0.81 13.51
N GLU A 44 -10.88 1.49 12.38
CA GLU A 44 -11.31 2.87 12.16
C GLU A 44 -12.57 2.93 11.27
N GLU A 45 -13.47 1.94 11.41
CA GLU A 45 -14.64 1.76 10.54
C GLU A 45 -15.53 3.02 10.44
N SER A 46 -15.67 3.77 11.54
CA SER A 46 -16.45 5.02 11.55
C SER A 46 -15.91 6.05 10.55
N PHE A 47 -14.59 6.15 10.41
CA PHE A 47 -13.95 7.01 9.43
C PHE A 47 -14.07 6.43 8.02
N PHE A 48 -13.80 5.14 7.83
CA PHE A 48 -13.72 4.52 6.50
C PHE A 48 -15.07 4.23 5.85
N SER A 49 -16.14 4.09 6.62
CA SER A 49 -17.49 3.79 6.12
C SER A 49 -17.97 4.74 5.01
N SER A 50 -17.60 6.02 5.09
CA SER A 50 -18.01 7.05 4.11
C SER A 50 -17.26 6.97 2.77
N PHE A 51 -16.18 6.17 2.69
CA PHE A 51 -15.37 5.99 1.49
C PHE A 51 -15.70 4.69 0.73
N ILE A 52 -16.58 3.86 1.28
CA ILE A 52 -16.97 2.58 0.66
C ILE A 52 -18.20 2.78 -0.18
N GLU A 53 -18.10 2.42 -1.46
CA GLU A 53 -19.23 2.49 -2.38
C GLU A 53 -20.23 1.34 -2.18
N GLY A 54 -21.51 1.70 -2.28
CA GLY A 54 -22.65 0.78 -2.16
C GLY A 54 -23.12 0.61 -0.72
N GLU A 55 -23.95 -0.42 -0.49
CA GLU A 55 -24.52 -0.74 0.83
C GLU A 55 -23.65 -1.73 1.63
N ARG A 56 -22.34 -1.79 1.34
CA ARG A 56 -21.41 -2.71 2.01
C ARG A 56 -20.90 -2.14 3.31
N THR A 57 -20.79 -2.98 4.33
CA THR A 57 -20.05 -2.67 5.56
C THR A 57 -18.54 -2.65 5.31
N VAL A 58 -17.76 -2.02 6.21
CA VAL A 58 -16.29 -2.02 6.12
C VAL A 58 -15.75 -3.45 6.15
N LYS A 59 -16.36 -4.31 6.96
CA LYS A 59 -15.97 -5.73 7.04
C LYS A 59 -16.20 -6.48 5.73
N GLU A 60 -17.34 -6.27 5.07
CA GLU A 60 -17.62 -6.89 3.76
C GLU A 60 -16.66 -6.38 2.68
N PHE A 61 -16.38 -5.08 2.66
CA PHE A 61 -15.37 -4.50 1.77
C PHE A 61 -14.00 -5.12 2.00
N CYS A 62 -13.55 -5.24 3.26
CA CYS A 62 -12.29 -5.89 3.60
C CYS A 62 -12.21 -7.32 3.06
N HIS A 63 -13.26 -8.11 3.26
CA HIS A 63 -13.29 -9.50 2.83
C HIS A 63 -13.31 -9.68 1.30
N GLN A 64 -13.90 -8.73 0.57
CA GLN A 64 -14.08 -8.82 -0.88
C GLN A 64 -12.96 -8.15 -1.68
N GLU A 65 -12.43 -7.02 -1.19
CA GLU A 65 -11.51 -6.16 -1.96
C GLU A 65 -10.11 -6.03 -1.34
N VAL A 66 -9.94 -6.30 -0.04
CA VAL A 66 -8.66 -6.07 0.66
C VAL A 66 -7.90 -7.36 0.92
N GLU A 67 -8.53 -8.31 1.63
CA GLU A 67 -7.93 -9.56 2.09
C GLU A 67 -7.53 -10.51 0.94
N PRO A 68 -8.33 -10.68 -0.14
CA PRO A 68 -7.96 -11.58 -1.22
C PRO A 68 -6.71 -11.10 -1.97
N MET A 69 -5.85 -12.05 -2.31
CA MET A 69 -4.73 -11.81 -3.22
C MET A 69 -5.25 -11.44 -4.62
N TYR A 70 -4.42 -10.73 -5.39
CA TYR A 70 -4.71 -10.31 -6.77
C TYR A 70 -5.87 -9.31 -6.94
N LYS A 71 -6.37 -8.72 -5.85
CA LYS A 71 -7.29 -7.57 -5.88
C LYS A 71 -6.53 -6.26 -6.01
N GLU A 72 -7.01 -5.36 -6.85
CA GLU A 72 -6.37 -4.05 -7.04
C GLU A 72 -6.41 -3.21 -5.76
N SER A 73 -5.43 -2.34 -5.58
CA SER A 73 -5.37 -1.41 -4.45
C SER A 73 -5.54 0.02 -4.93
N ASP A 74 -6.54 0.68 -4.37
CA ASP A 74 -6.87 2.09 -4.59
C ASP A 74 -6.53 2.96 -3.35
N HIS A 75 -6.83 4.26 -3.39
CA HIS A 75 -6.55 5.27 -2.38
C HIS A 75 -6.90 4.83 -0.95
N ILE A 76 -8.06 4.19 -0.74
CA ILE A 76 -8.48 3.72 0.59
C ILE A 76 -7.46 2.74 1.21
N HIS A 77 -6.83 1.89 0.39
CA HIS A 77 -5.82 0.93 0.83
C HIS A 77 -4.51 1.62 1.19
N VAL A 78 -4.09 2.60 0.37
CA VAL A 78 -2.88 3.40 0.60
C VAL A 78 -3.02 4.17 1.91
N ILE A 79 -4.15 4.85 2.12
CA ILE A 79 -4.44 5.62 3.33
C ILE A 79 -4.39 4.70 4.56
N ALA A 80 -5.14 3.58 4.53
CA ALA A 80 -5.19 2.67 5.66
C ALA A 80 -3.81 2.08 6.01
N LEU A 81 -3.03 1.64 5.01
CA LEU A 81 -1.72 1.04 5.25
C LEU A 81 -0.69 2.06 5.74
N THR A 82 -0.65 3.25 5.15
CA THR A 82 0.31 4.31 5.54
C THR A 82 0.03 4.83 6.95
N LEU A 83 -1.24 4.96 7.32
CA LEU A 83 -1.65 5.29 8.69
C LEU A 83 -1.31 4.15 9.67
N ALA A 84 -1.60 2.90 9.31
CA ALA A 84 -1.33 1.74 10.16
C ALA A 84 0.17 1.57 10.47
N LEU A 85 1.03 1.73 9.46
CA LEU A 85 2.49 1.61 9.60
C LEU A 85 3.16 2.91 10.08
N GLY A 86 2.44 4.02 10.00
CA GLY A 86 2.97 5.33 10.36
C GLY A 86 4.08 5.84 9.43
N VAL A 87 4.03 5.50 8.14
CA VAL A 87 5.04 5.89 7.13
C VAL A 87 4.48 6.91 6.14
N GLY A 88 5.32 7.83 5.67
CA GLY A 88 4.98 8.80 4.62
C GLY A 88 5.32 8.26 3.22
N VAL A 89 4.34 8.26 2.32
CA VAL A 89 4.46 7.82 0.92
C VAL A 89 3.99 8.94 -0.01
N ARG A 90 4.77 9.23 -1.06
CA ARG A 90 4.37 10.11 -2.16
C ARG A 90 4.01 9.26 -3.38
N ILE A 91 2.85 9.49 -3.98
CA ILE A 91 2.42 8.82 -5.22
C ILE A 91 2.30 9.87 -6.32
N GLN A 92 3.04 9.66 -7.40
CA GLN A 92 2.98 10.44 -8.63
C GLN A 92 2.03 9.78 -9.62
N TYR A 93 0.98 10.47 -10.04
CA TYR A 93 -0.03 9.95 -10.96
C TYR A 93 0.33 10.37 -12.38
N MET A 94 0.67 9.39 -13.20
CA MET A 94 0.86 9.59 -14.63
C MET A 94 -0.43 9.20 -15.36
N ASP A 95 -1.37 10.16 -15.40
CA ASP A 95 -2.54 10.05 -16.25
C ASP A 95 -2.28 10.63 -17.65
N ARG A 96 -3.20 10.39 -18.59
CA ARG A 96 -3.15 10.97 -19.96
C ARG A 96 -3.65 12.42 -19.98
N GLY A 97 -3.47 13.17 -18.89
CA GLY A 97 -3.81 14.58 -18.81
C GLY A 97 -3.13 15.38 -19.92
N THR A 98 -3.80 16.44 -20.39
CA THR A 98 -3.33 17.34 -21.46
C THR A 98 -2.16 18.24 -21.02
N GLY A 99 -1.68 18.13 -19.78
CA GLY A 99 -0.61 18.94 -19.21
C GLY A 99 0.70 18.17 -18.98
N SER A 100 1.82 18.88 -18.97
CA SER A 100 3.15 18.33 -18.69
C SER A 100 3.46 18.14 -17.19
N GLN A 101 2.46 18.30 -16.32
CA GLN A 101 2.63 18.24 -14.87
C GLN A 101 2.09 16.92 -14.32
N VAL A 102 2.95 16.19 -13.62
CA VAL A 102 2.61 14.97 -12.89
C VAL A 102 1.98 15.39 -11.55
N ASN A 103 0.77 14.93 -11.26
CA ASN A 103 0.11 15.21 -9.99
C ASN A 103 0.73 14.31 -8.91
N ALA A 104 1.20 14.91 -7.80
CA ALA A 104 1.77 14.18 -6.67
C ALA A 104 0.85 14.29 -5.44
N HIS A 105 0.60 13.17 -4.78
CA HIS A 105 -0.17 13.10 -3.55
C HIS A 105 0.65 12.45 -2.43
N ASP A 106 0.61 13.04 -1.24
CA ASP A 106 1.34 12.57 -0.06
C ASP A 106 0.37 11.89 0.92
N PHE A 107 0.77 10.73 1.46
CA PHE A 107 -0.03 9.88 2.33
C PHE A 107 0.77 9.46 3.57
N PRO A 108 0.30 9.76 4.79
CA PRO A 108 -0.68 10.82 5.10
C PRO A 108 -0.08 12.22 4.83
N GLU A 109 -0.94 13.22 4.65
CA GLU A 109 -0.52 14.60 4.30
C GLU A 109 0.38 15.28 5.34
N ASP A 110 0.31 14.84 6.60
CA ASP A 110 1.08 15.38 7.72
C ASP A 110 2.47 14.74 7.89
N LYS A 111 2.85 13.78 7.02
CA LYS A 111 4.14 13.09 7.08
C LYS A 111 5.02 13.40 5.89
N THR A 112 6.29 13.69 6.17
CA THR A 112 7.31 13.82 5.12
C THR A 112 7.47 12.48 4.40
N PRO A 113 7.26 12.42 3.06
CA PRO A 113 7.35 11.18 2.32
C PRO A 113 8.80 10.68 2.23
N ARG A 114 9.00 9.40 2.56
CA ARG A 114 10.29 8.69 2.42
C ARG A 114 10.26 7.66 1.31
N ILE A 115 9.07 7.24 0.88
CA ILE A 115 8.82 6.27 -0.18
C ILE A 115 8.14 7.02 -1.32
N HIS A 116 8.64 6.86 -2.54
CA HIS A 116 8.10 7.52 -3.72
C HIS A 116 7.64 6.45 -4.71
N LEU A 117 6.39 6.55 -5.14
CA LEU A 117 5.78 5.62 -6.09
C LEU A 117 5.29 6.37 -7.33
N LEU A 118 5.29 5.67 -8.46
CA LEU A 118 4.62 6.08 -9.70
C LEU A 118 3.37 5.23 -9.87
N TYR A 119 2.21 5.86 -9.95
CA TYR A 119 0.98 5.21 -10.36
C TYR A 119 0.76 5.41 -11.86
N ARG A 120 0.51 4.29 -12.54
CA ARG A 120 -0.03 4.18 -13.89
C ARG A 120 -1.34 3.39 -13.77
N PRO A 121 -2.35 3.57 -14.65
CA PRO A 121 -3.59 2.80 -14.55
C PRO A 121 -3.33 1.29 -14.40
N GLY A 122 -3.68 0.73 -13.25
CA GLY A 122 -3.48 -0.69 -12.89
C GLY A 122 -2.07 -1.08 -12.41
N HIS A 123 -1.15 -0.14 -12.16
CA HIS A 123 0.24 -0.47 -11.82
C HIS A 123 0.94 0.56 -10.94
N TYR A 124 1.74 0.08 -9.98
CA TYR A 124 2.61 0.90 -9.12
C TYR A 124 4.07 0.51 -9.33
N ASP A 125 4.92 1.50 -9.56
CA ASP A 125 6.38 1.36 -9.61
C ASP A 125 7.05 2.17 -8.48
N ILE A 126 8.28 1.80 -8.12
CA ILE A 126 9.11 2.55 -7.15
C ILE A 126 9.94 3.61 -7.89
N LEU A 127 9.98 4.83 -7.34
CA LEU A 127 10.84 5.92 -7.78
C LEU A 127 11.99 6.13 -6.77
N TYR A 128 13.19 6.47 -7.29
CA TYR A 128 14.43 6.69 -6.53
C TYR A 128 14.93 8.12 -6.68
#